data_AF-A0A7K0LU33-F1
#
_entry.id   AF-A0A7K0LU33-F1
#
_cell.length_a   1.000
_cell.length_b   1.000
_cell.length_c   1.000
_cell.angle_alpha   90.00
_cell.angle_beta   90.00
_cell.angle_gamma   90.00
#
_symmetry.space_group_name_H-M   'P 1'
#
loop_
_entity.id
_entity.type
_entity.pdbx_description
1 polymer ?
#
loop_
_entity_poly.entity_id
_entity_poly.type
_entity_poly.pdbx_seq_one_letter_code
_entity_poly.pdbx_strand_id
1 'polypeptide(L)'
;VFSASERSRDDDVEHEHYTDSGGKSGGQKEKLAYTILAASLAYQFKLEWGVTRSKTFRFVVIDEAFGRGSDDSTRFALSLFARLGLQLLIVTPLQKIHVIEPFVSSVGFVDNITGRDSRLQNLSIEELHEKREARRRER
;
A
#
# COMPACT_ATOMS: atom_id res chain seq x y z
N VAL A 1 -15.62 1.59 -20.96
CA VAL A 1 -14.37 1.19 -21.65
C VAL A 1 -13.32 2.22 -21.32
N PHE A 2 -12.39 1.90 -20.42
CA PHE A 2 -11.28 2.78 -20.02
C PHE A 2 -9.99 2.22 -20.62
N SER A 3 -9.17 3.09 -21.21
CA SER A 3 -7.81 2.73 -21.63
C SER A 3 -6.83 3.80 -21.18
N ALA A 4 -5.67 3.36 -20.70
CA ALA A 4 -4.57 4.23 -20.34
C ALA A 4 -3.33 3.77 -21.10
N SER A 5 -2.52 4.70 -21.59
CA SER A 5 -1.23 4.42 -22.20
C SER A 5 -0.11 5.11 -21.45
N GLU A 6 0.92 4.35 -21.09
CA GLU A 6 2.17 4.85 -20.56
C GLU A 6 3.09 5.16 -21.74
N ARG A 7 3.51 6.42 -21.86
CA ARG A 7 4.39 6.90 -22.93
C ARG A 7 5.64 7.52 -22.34
N SER A 8 6.77 7.27 -23.00
CA SER A 8 8.03 7.93 -22.67
C SER A 8 7.93 9.42 -22.95
N ARG A 9 8.53 10.24 -22.07
CA ARG A 9 8.45 11.70 -22.16
C ARG A 9 9.34 12.28 -23.25
N ASP A 10 10.38 11.54 -23.64
CA ASP A 10 11.43 12.02 -24.55
C ASP A 10 11.07 11.79 -26.03
N ASP A 11 10.32 10.73 -26.34
CA ASP A 11 10.01 10.29 -27.70
C ASP A 11 8.53 9.96 -27.94
N ASP A 12 7.66 10.14 -26.92
CA ASP A 12 6.23 9.78 -26.92
C ASP A 12 5.95 8.32 -27.32
N VAL A 13 6.97 7.46 -27.27
CA VAL A 13 6.84 6.04 -27.61
C VAL A 13 6.01 5.35 -26.53
N GLU A 14 5.00 4.61 -26.97
CA GLU A 14 4.10 3.87 -26.11
C GLU A 14 4.79 2.63 -25.55
N HIS A 15 4.96 2.62 -24.23
CA HIS A 15 5.63 1.55 -23.50
C HIS A 15 4.65 0.49 -23.01
N GLU A 16 3.49 0.92 -22.49
CA GLU A 16 2.44 0.03 -22.04
C GLU A 16 1.06 0.59 -22.38
N HIS A 17 0.25 -0.21 -23.07
CA HIS A 17 -1.15 0.10 -23.34
C HIS A 17 -2.07 -0.77 -22.47
N TYR A 18 -2.87 -0.16 -21.61
CA TYR A 18 -3.78 -0.83 -20.69
C TYR A 18 -5.21 -0.68 -21.18
N THR A 19 -5.77 -1.74 -21.79
CA THR A 19 -7.16 -1.77 -22.27
C THR A 19 -8.03 -2.59 -21.33
N ASP A 20 -9.27 -2.13 -21.12
CA ASP A 20 -10.33 -2.74 -20.30
C ASP A 20 -10.30 -4.28 -20.27
N SER A 21 -10.27 -4.83 -19.04
CA SER A 21 -10.67 -6.15 -18.53
C SER A 21 -10.39 -7.46 -19.29
N GLY A 22 -10.10 -7.49 -20.59
CA GLY A 22 -10.17 -8.69 -21.43
C GLY A 22 -8.86 -9.45 -21.68
N GLY A 23 -7.68 -8.86 -21.47
CA GLY A 23 -6.44 -9.45 -22.04
C GLY A 23 -5.13 -9.32 -21.28
N LYS A 24 -5.10 -8.83 -20.03
CA LYS A 24 -3.85 -8.66 -19.26
C LYS A 24 -3.81 -9.47 -17.96
N SER A 25 -2.61 -9.91 -17.57
CA SER A 25 -2.31 -10.59 -16.30
C SER A 25 -2.81 -9.74 -15.11
N GLY A 26 -3.34 -10.39 -14.07
CA GLY A 26 -3.94 -9.72 -12.91
C GLY A 26 -3.06 -8.64 -12.28
N GLY A 27 -1.73 -8.85 -12.28
CA GLY A 27 -0.78 -7.88 -11.74
C GLY A 27 -0.69 -6.57 -12.53
N GLN A 28 -0.90 -6.58 -13.85
CA GLN A 28 -0.86 -5.35 -14.65
C GLN A 28 -2.11 -4.47 -14.44
N LYS A 29 -3.28 -5.08 -14.23
CA LYS A 29 -4.51 -4.34 -13.91
C LYS A 29 -4.40 -3.67 -12.54
N GLU A 30 -3.77 -4.33 -11.58
CA GLU A 30 -3.54 -3.78 -10.25
C GLU A 30 -2.54 -2.64 -10.26
N LYS A 31 -1.40 -2.78 -10.96
CA LYS A 31 -0.40 -1.71 -11.08
C LYS A 31 -1.02 -0.43 -11.66
N LEU A 32 -1.87 -0.56 -12.69
CA LEU A 32 -2.58 0.57 -13.26
C LEU A 32 -3.55 1.21 -12.26
N ALA A 33 -4.33 0.40 -11.53
CA ALA A 33 -5.27 0.91 -10.53
C ALA A 33 -4.56 1.72 -9.44
N TYR A 34 -3.41 1.23 -8.96
CA TYR A 34 -2.61 1.96 -7.96
C TYR A 34 -1.98 3.24 -8.54
N THR A 35 -1.53 3.22 -9.79
CA THR A 35 -1.04 4.44 -10.45
C THR A 35 -2.14 5.48 -10.61
N ILE A 36 -3.35 5.06 -11.02
CA ILE A 36 -4.52 5.96 -11.12
C ILE A 36 -4.87 6.53 -9.75
N LEU A 37 -4.89 5.69 -8.71
CA LEU A 37 -5.17 6.12 -7.34
C LEU A 37 -4.10 7.08 -6.82
N ALA A 38 -2.82 6.82 -7.09
CA ALA A 38 -1.75 7.72 -6.71
C ALA A 38 -1.81 9.05 -7.46
N ALA A 39 -2.12 9.04 -8.75
CA ALA A 39 -2.30 10.25 -9.56
C ALA A 39 -3.50 11.06 -9.06
N SER A 40 -4.62 10.40 -8.72
CA SER A 40 -5.80 11.08 -8.18
C SER A 40 -5.53 11.67 -6.79
N LEU A 41 -4.80 10.97 -5.92
CA LEU A 41 -4.36 11.50 -4.63
C LEU A 41 -3.36 12.65 -4.79
N ALA A 42 -2.42 12.56 -5.74
CA ALA A 42 -1.47 13.63 -6.01
C ALA A 42 -2.16 14.90 -6.51
N TYR A 43 -3.16 14.74 -7.38
CA TYR A 43 -4.02 15.81 -7.86
C TYR A 43 -4.86 16.42 -6.72
N GLN A 44 -5.56 15.58 -5.95
CA GLN A 44 -6.46 16.00 -4.87
C GLN A 44 -5.71 16.74 -3.76
N PHE A 45 -4.52 16.28 -3.39
CA PHE A 45 -3.72 16.88 -2.32
C PHE A 45 -2.83 18.03 -2.76
N LYS A 46 -2.90 18.43 -4.06
CA LYS A 46 -2.01 19.43 -4.68
C LYS A 46 -0.58 19.26 -4.18
N LEU A 47 -0.03 18.06 -4.34
CA LEU A 47 1.30 17.74 -3.82
C LEU A 47 2.33 18.67 -4.48
N GLU A 48 2.73 19.73 -3.77
CA GLU A 48 3.84 20.57 -4.17
C GLU A 48 5.12 19.76 -3.98
N TRP A 49 5.62 19.21 -5.09
CA TRP A 49 6.91 18.52 -5.13
C TRP A 49 8.00 19.51 -4.73
N GLY A 50 8.69 19.26 -3.61
CA GLY A 50 9.83 20.07 -3.15
C GLY A 50 9.62 20.82 -1.82
N VAL A 51 8.46 20.73 -1.18
CA VAL A 51 8.24 21.39 0.12
C VAL A 51 8.59 20.43 1.27
N THR A 52 9.68 20.73 1.99
CA THR A 52 10.28 19.89 3.06
C THR A 52 9.32 19.60 4.22
N ARG A 53 8.26 20.40 4.36
CA ARG A 53 7.21 20.16 5.36
C ARG A 53 5.89 20.78 4.90
N SER A 54 5.12 20.00 4.15
CA SER A 54 3.75 20.38 3.84
C SER A 54 2.94 20.45 5.13
N LYS A 55 2.33 21.61 5.45
CA LYS A 55 1.41 21.75 6.60
C LYS A 55 0.07 21.03 6.40
N THR A 56 0.01 20.11 5.44
CA THR A 56 -1.21 19.42 5.02
C THR A 56 -1.24 18.04 5.63
N PHE A 57 -2.33 17.73 6.34
CA PHE A 57 -2.59 16.39 6.81
C PHE A 57 -3.08 15.54 5.64
N ARG A 58 -2.34 14.48 5.31
CA ARG A 58 -2.60 13.59 4.17
C ARG A 58 -2.73 12.17 4.68
N PHE A 59 -3.92 11.80 5.08
CA PHE A 59 -4.20 10.50 5.68
C PHE A 59 -5.11 9.69 4.78
N VAL A 60 -4.76 8.42 4.58
CA VAL A 60 -5.49 7.49 3.72
C VAL A 60 -5.74 6.21 4.51
N VAL A 61 -7.00 5.79 4.55
CA VAL A 61 -7.42 4.50 5.08
C VAL A 61 -7.68 3.57 3.90
N ILE A 62 -7.10 2.38 3.93
CA ILE A 62 -7.34 1.34 2.93
C ILE A 62 -7.88 0.11 3.64
N ASP A 63 -9.16 -0.17 3.42
CA ASP A 63 -9.80 -1.39 3.90
C ASP A 63 -9.61 -2.53 2.90
N GLU A 64 -9.52 -3.76 3.42
CA GLU A 64 -9.18 -4.97 2.67
C GLU A 64 -7.98 -4.82 1.73
N ALA A 65 -7.00 -4.00 2.13
CA ALA A 65 -5.89 -3.63 1.26
C ALA A 65 -5.09 -4.86 0.87
N PHE A 66 -4.69 -4.93 -0.41
CA PHE A 66 -3.73 -5.90 -0.92
C PHE A 66 -4.16 -7.38 -0.77
N GLY A 67 -5.42 -7.66 -0.44
CA GLY A 67 -5.92 -9.02 -0.21
C GLY A 67 -5.88 -9.92 -1.45
N ARG A 68 -5.99 -9.33 -2.66
CA ARG A 68 -5.90 -10.05 -3.95
C ARG A 68 -4.65 -9.70 -4.76
N GLY A 69 -3.86 -8.74 -4.27
CA GLY A 69 -2.71 -8.21 -4.98
C GLY A 69 -1.48 -9.08 -4.92
N SER A 70 -0.69 -9.07 -6.00
CA SER A 70 0.65 -9.66 -5.95
C SER A 70 1.52 -8.90 -4.94
N ASP A 71 2.52 -9.60 -4.38
CA ASP A 71 3.46 -8.98 -3.42
C ASP A 71 4.20 -7.80 -4.07
N ASP A 72 4.56 -7.90 -5.36
CA ASP A 72 5.25 -6.83 -6.09
C ASP A 72 4.34 -5.61 -6.34
N SER A 73 3.08 -5.83 -6.72
CA SER A 73 2.10 -4.74 -6.88
C SER A 73 1.88 -4.00 -5.56
N THR A 74 1.82 -4.76 -4.46
CA THR A 74 1.65 -4.21 -3.11
C THR A 74 2.85 -3.35 -2.70
N ARG A 75 4.08 -3.86 -2.89
CA ARG A 75 5.31 -3.09 -2.63
C ARG A 75 5.38 -1.81 -3.47
N PHE A 76 5.02 -1.91 -4.74
CA PHE A 76 4.97 -0.74 -5.63
C PHE A 76 4.01 0.33 -5.08
N ALA A 77 2.77 -0.05 -4.75
CA ALA A 77 1.79 0.89 -4.21
C ALA A 77 2.25 1.54 -2.88
N LEU A 78 2.77 0.74 -1.94
CA LEU A 78 3.27 1.26 -0.66
C LEU A 78 4.47 2.20 -0.83
N SER A 79 5.39 1.87 -1.74
CA SER A 79 6.53 2.73 -2.07
C SER A 79 6.09 4.07 -2.68
N LEU A 80 5.01 4.04 -3.47
CA LEU A 80 4.44 5.22 -4.09
C LEU A 80 3.79 6.12 -3.03
N PHE A 81 2.98 5.57 -2.13
CA PHE A 81 2.39 6.33 -1.03
C PHE A 81 3.43 6.96 -0.10
N ALA A 82 4.52 6.24 0.20
CA ALA A 82 5.63 6.77 0.97
C ALA A 82 6.29 7.98 0.26
N ARG A 83 6.54 7.88 -1.06
CA ARG A 83 7.08 9.00 -1.87
C ARG A 83 6.14 10.20 -1.94
N LEU A 84 4.83 9.97 -1.92
CA LEU A 84 3.82 11.02 -1.91
C LEU A 84 3.64 11.66 -0.52
N GLY A 85 4.31 11.15 0.51
CA GLY A 85 4.22 11.66 1.88
C GLY A 85 2.84 11.47 2.50
N LEU A 86 2.16 10.36 2.16
CA LEU A 86 0.86 10.00 2.71
C LEU A 86 1.04 9.18 3.99
N GLN A 87 0.27 9.53 5.03
CA GLN A 87 0.12 8.70 6.21
C GLN A 87 -0.96 7.65 5.94
N LEU A 88 -0.63 6.37 6.15
CA LEU A 88 -1.52 5.26 5.83
C LEU A 88 -2.05 4.57 7.09
N LEU A 89 -3.31 4.17 7.04
CA LEU A 89 -3.89 3.15 7.91
C LEU A 89 -4.41 2.01 7.03
N ILE A 90 -3.80 0.84 7.17
CA ILE A 90 -4.12 -0.33 6.34
C ILE A 90 -4.85 -1.35 7.19
N VAL A 91 -6.04 -1.75 6.74
CA VAL A 91 -6.80 -2.87 7.32
C VAL A 91 -6.71 -4.03 6.33
N THR A 92 -6.13 -5.14 6.75
CA THR A 92 -5.89 -6.29 5.87
C THR A 92 -5.87 -7.61 6.67
N PRO A 93 -6.24 -8.74 6.06
CA PRO A 93 -6.04 -10.07 6.66
C PRO A 93 -4.55 -10.37 6.93
N LEU A 94 -4.25 -11.27 7.88
CA LEU A 94 -2.87 -11.57 8.33
C LEU A 94 -1.90 -12.01 7.22
N GLN A 95 -2.40 -12.48 6.08
CA GLN A 95 -1.61 -13.15 5.04
C GLN A 95 -0.61 -12.25 4.32
N LYS A 96 -0.72 -10.91 4.45
CA LYS A 96 0.12 -9.94 3.72
C LYS A 96 1.02 -9.09 4.62
N ILE A 97 1.10 -9.42 5.91
CA ILE A 97 1.87 -8.63 6.88
C ILE A 97 3.33 -8.47 6.44
N HIS A 98 4.00 -9.51 5.94
CA HIS A 98 5.43 -9.44 5.55
C HIS A 98 5.72 -8.44 4.42
N VAL A 99 4.74 -8.14 3.57
CA VAL A 99 4.90 -7.18 2.47
C VAL A 99 4.69 -5.74 2.95
N ILE A 100 3.79 -5.56 3.92
CA ILE A 100 3.35 -4.25 4.43
C ILE A 100 4.25 -3.78 5.58
N GLU A 101 4.76 -4.71 6.40
CA GLU A 101 5.60 -4.48 7.57
C GLU A 101 6.72 -3.46 7.34
N PRO A 102 7.47 -3.45 6.21
CA PRO A 102 8.53 -2.47 5.99
C PRO A 102 8.06 -1.02 5.79
N PHE A 103 6.75 -0.79 5.59
CA PHE A 103 6.17 0.50 5.26
C PHE A 103 5.31 1.10 6.38
N VAL A 104 5.18 0.41 7.52
CA VAL A 104 4.38 0.84 8.66
C VAL A 104 5.25 0.96 9.91
N SER A 105 4.88 1.84 10.84
CA SER A 105 5.57 2.00 12.12
C SER A 105 4.94 1.17 13.24
N SER A 106 3.71 0.69 13.06
CA SER A 106 2.98 -0.06 14.07
C SER A 106 1.98 -1.01 13.41
N VAL A 107 1.67 -2.10 14.10
CA VAL A 107 0.67 -3.09 13.71
C VAL A 107 -0.34 -3.24 14.85
N GLY A 108 -1.61 -3.16 14.49
CA GLY A 108 -2.72 -3.52 15.37
C GLY A 108 -3.25 -4.90 15.00
N PHE A 109 -3.14 -5.86 15.92
CA PHE A 109 -3.74 -7.18 15.75
C PHE A 109 -5.11 -7.21 16.42
N VAL A 110 -6.15 -7.42 15.63
CA VAL A 110 -7.52 -7.56 16.13
C VAL A 110 -7.89 -9.03 16.14
N ASP A 111 -8.33 -9.52 17.30
CA ASP A 111 -8.95 -10.84 17.41
C ASP A 111 -10.31 -10.75 18.11
N ASN A 112 -11.13 -11.77 17.90
CA ASN A 112 -12.38 -11.96 18.63
C ASN A 112 -12.50 -13.45 18.97
N ILE A 113 -11.77 -13.88 20.01
CA ILE A 113 -11.67 -15.31 20.37
C ILE A 113 -13.02 -15.86 20.87
N THR A 114 -13.78 -15.06 21.60
CA THR A 114 -15.03 -15.48 22.27
C THR A 114 -16.27 -15.25 21.41
N GLY A 115 -16.15 -14.52 20.30
CA GLY A 115 -17.27 -14.00 19.51
C GLY A 115 -18.01 -12.81 20.17
N ARG A 116 -17.69 -12.47 21.43
CA ARG A 116 -18.41 -11.43 22.19
C ARG A 116 -17.79 -10.05 22.09
N ASP A 117 -16.47 -9.97 21.98
CA ASP A 117 -15.73 -8.73 22.06
C ASP A 117 -14.48 -8.77 21.17
N SER A 118 -14.30 -7.71 20.38
CA SER A 118 -13.06 -7.50 19.63
C SER A 118 -12.00 -6.97 20.56
N ARG A 119 -10.82 -7.59 20.54
CA ARG A 119 -9.65 -7.17 21.31
C ARG A 119 -8.59 -6.70 20.34
N LEU A 120 -7.98 -5.57 20.65
CA LEU A 120 -6.93 -4.96 19.84
C LEU A 120 -5.62 -4.97 20.63
N GLN A 121 -4.58 -5.53 20.03
CA GLN A 121 -3.21 -5.47 20.53
C GLN A 121 -2.38 -4.61 19.59
N ASN A 122 -1.83 -3.51 20.10
CA ASN A 122 -0.94 -2.64 19.34
C ASN A 122 0.51 -2.97 19.67
N LEU A 123 1.34 -3.05 18.63
CA LEU A 123 2.78 -3.23 18.74
C LEU A 123 3.44 -2.30 17.72
N SER A 124 4.51 -1.63 18.14
CA SER A 124 5.46 -1.05 17.20
C SER A 124 6.15 -2.15 16.38
N ILE A 125 6.69 -1.81 15.21
CA ILE A 125 7.45 -2.77 14.41
C ILE A 125 8.73 -3.18 15.16
N GLU A 126 9.33 -2.28 15.93
CA GLU A 126 10.47 -2.55 16.79
C GLU A 126 10.13 -3.63 17.84
N GLU A 127 9.05 -3.47 18.59
CA GLU A 127 8.59 -4.48 19.57
C GLU A 127 8.24 -5.81 18.90
N LEU A 128 7.66 -5.77 17.69
CA LEU A 128 7.36 -6.98 16.93
C LEU A 128 8.65 -7.74 16.56
N HIS A 129 9.70 -7.03 16.15
CA HIS A 129 11.00 -7.61 15.81
C HIS A 129 11.66 -8.22 17.04
N GLU A 130 11.69 -7.50 18.17
CA GLU A 130 12.23 -8.00 19.44
C GLU A 130 11.54 -9.29 19.89
N LYS A 131 10.20 -9.34 19.84
CA LYS A 131 9.43 -10.53 20.21
C LYS A 131 9.69 -11.72 19.27
N ARG A 132 9.88 -11.48 17.97
CA ARG A 132 10.22 -12.53 16.99
C ARG A 132 11.60 -13.10 17.26
N GLU A 133 12.58 -12.24 17.55
CA GLU A 133 13.95 -12.64 17.88
C GLU A 133 14.01 -13.43 19.19
N ALA A 134 13.30 -12.99 20.24
CA ALA A 134 13.19 -13.72 21.51
C ALA A 134 12.64 -15.14 21.30
N ARG A 135 11.52 -15.28 20.56
CA ARG A 135 10.93 -16.58 20.22
C ARG A 135 11.83 -17.47 19.39
N ARG A 136 12.72 -16.90 18.57
CA ARG A 136 13.68 -17.66 17.76
C ARG A 136 14.83 -18.20 18.61
N ARG A 137 15.24 -17.49 19.66
CA ARG A 137 16.30 -17.92 20.60
C ARG A 137 15.84 -19.01 21.58
N GLU A 138 14.54 -19.10 21.82
CA GLU A 138 13.91 -20.11 22.69
C GLU A 138 13.63 -21.45 21.97
N ARG A 139 13.85 -21.52 20.65
CA ARG A 139 13.66 -22.71 19.81
C ARG A 139 15.00 -23.31 19.42
#